data_AF-B1FG46-F1
#
_entry.id   AF-B1FG46-F1
#
_cell.length_a   1.000
_cell.length_b   1.000
_cell.length_c   1.000
_cell.angle_alpha   90.00
_cell.angle_beta   90.00
_cell.angle_gamma   90.00
#
_symmetry.space_group_name_H-M   'P 1'
#
loop_
_entity.id
_entity.type
_entity.pdbx_description
1 polymer ?
#
loop_
_entity_poly.entity_id
_entity_poly.type
_entity_poly.pdbx_seq_one_letter_code
_entity_poly.pdbx_strand_id
1 'polypeptide(L)'
;MRTALAAAFVFGVLDYVLTSTKLLVTGKLLASGNLMRQVVEGIAIAALCSTDELLIIEPKKGGPVTARYWEKLEAGDSRTHGYLALGQLSQNAAKLGFNVDAVKRLTAAKRHYNGFSHAGTFSIAARVALHEPGTAFVGGHFDEAKLNGYRAELRERIGLCGVLPAFMRRILASLTPDPRAALAVPA
;
A
#
# COMPACT_ATOMS: atom_id res chain seq x y z
N MET A 1 -10.33 -18.94 -2.01
CA MET A 1 -10.42 -17.52 -1.61
C MET A 1 -9.11 -16.74 -1.84
N ARG A 2 -7.94 -17.26 -1.39
CA ARG A 2 -6.61 -16.64 -1.58
C ARG A 2 -6.39 -15.83 -2.86
N THR A 3 -6.51 -16.47 -4.03
CA THR A 3 -6.29 -15.86 -5.35
C THR A 3 -7.20 -14.66 -5.59
N ALA A 4 -8.47 -14.75 -5.19
CA ALA A 4 -9.45 -13.68 -5.34
C ALA A 4 -9.06 -12.47 -4.46
N LEU A 5 -8.64 -12.69 -3.21
CA LEU A 5 -8.19 -11.62 -2.33
C LEU A 5 -6.94 -10.92 -2.88
N ALA A 6 -5.90 -11.69 -3.25
CA ALA A 6 -4.68 -11.13 -3.81
C ALA A 6 -4.95 -10.30 -5.08
N ALA A 7 -5.78 -10.82 -6.00
CA ALA A 7 -6.19 -10.10 -7.20
C ALA A 7 -7.03 -8.85 -6.87
N ALA A 8 -8.01 -8.94 -5.97
CA ALA A 8 -8.86 -7.82 -5.59
C ALA A 8 -8.06 -6.66 -5.00
N PHE A 9 -7.06 -6.93 -4.15
CA PHE A 9 -6.18 -5.88 -3.64
C PHE A 9 -5.28 -5.29 -4.73
N VAL A 10 -4.79 -6.08 -5.69
CA VAL A 10 -4.06 -5.56 -6.85
C VAL A 10 -4.95 -4.63 -7.70
N PHE A 11 -6.20 -5.02 -7.96
CA PHE A 11 -7.15 -4.15 -8.66
C PHE A 11 -7.46 -2.88 -7.88
N GLY A 12 -7.67 -2.99 -6.56
CA GLY A 12 -7.85 -1.83 -5.68
C GLY A 12 -6.64 -0.88 -5.69
N VAL A 13 -5.42 -1.42 -5.75
CA VAL A 13 -4.20 -0.61 -5.92
C VAL A 13 -4.23 0.20 -7.21
N LEU A 14 -4.62 -0.40 -8.33
CA LEU A 14 -4.71 0.31 -9.61
C LEU A 14 -5.77 1.41 -9.56
N ASP A 15 -6.95 1.11 -9.03
CA ASP A 15 -8.03 2.08 -8.87
C ASP A 15 -7.63 3.25 -7.95
N TYR A 16 -7.00 2.95 -6.81
CA TYR A 16 -6.56 3.99 -5.88
C TYR A 16 -5.43 4.85 -6.43
N VAL A 17 -4.52 4.31 -7.25
CA VAL A 17 -3.52 5.15 -7.95
C VAL A 17 -4.21 6.12 -8.90
N LEU A 18 -5.16 5.65 -9.71
CA LEU A 18 -5.91 6.50 -10.64
C LEU A 18 -6.73 7.56 -9.89
N THR A 19 -7.51 7.14 -8.90
CA THR A 19 -8.39 8.02 -8.12
C THR A 19 -7.57 9.02 -7.30
N SER A 20 -6.46 8.60 -6.69
CA SER A 20 -5.56 9.54 -6.00
C SER A 20 -5.01 10.59 -6.95
N THR A 21 -4.66 10.22 -8.18
CA THR A 21 -4.15 11.14 -9.20
C THR A 21 -5.23 12.16 -9.58
N LYS A 22 -6.46 11.70 -9.81
CA LYS A 22 -7.62 12.59 -10.05
C LYS A 22 -7.82 13.58 -8.91
N LEU A 23 -7.75 13.12 -7.66
CA LEU A 23 -7.85 14.00 -6.50
C LEU A 23 -6.69 15.00 -6.41
N LEU A 24 -5.47 14.59 -6.78
CA LEU A 24 -4.32 15.50 -6.78
C LEU A 24 -4.53 16.65 -7.78
N VAL A 25 -4.86 16.33 -9.03
CA VAL A 25 -5.00 17.32 -10.10
C VAL A 25 -6.24 18.20 -9.94
N THR A 26 -7.24 17.75 -9.18
CA THR A 26 -8.41 18.54 -8.80
C THR A 26 -8.20 19.31 -7.48
N GLY A 27 -6.97 19.38 -6.97
CA GLY A 27 -6.63 20.21 -5.81
C GLY A 27 -7.09 19.65 -4.46
N LYS A 28 -7.34 18.34 -4.38
CA LYS A 28 -7.75 17.62 -3.16
C LYS A 28 -6.56 16.88 -2.53
N LEU A 29 -5.51 17.62 -2.19
CA LEU A 29 -4.21 17.08 -1.76
C LEU A 29 -4.32 16.04 -0.63
N LEU A 30 -5.06 16.33 0.44
CA LEU A 30 -5.20 15.41 1.59
C LEU A 30 -5.90 14.11 1.23
N ALA A 31 -7.02 14.20 0.50
CA ALA A 31 -7.74 13.02 0.06
C ALA A 31 -6.89 12.17 -0.91
N SER A 32 -6.13 12.85 -1.78
CA SER A 32 -5.19 12.20 -2.69
C SER A 32 -4.11 11.40 -1.96
N GLY A 33 -3.41 12.00 -0.99
CA GLY A 33 -2.38 11.29 -0.23
C GLY A 33 -2.95 10.21 0.69
N ASN A 34 -4.17 10.39 1.22
CA ASN A 34 -4.85 9.35 1.98
C ASN A 34 -5.12 8.10 1.13
N LEU A 35 -5.52 8.26 -0.14
CA LEU A 35 -5.64 7.11 -1.05
C LEU A 35 -4.28 6.48 -1.38
N MET A 36 -3.20 7.27 -1.51
CA MET A 36 -1.87 6.72 -1.69
C MET A 36 -1.40 5.89 -0.48
N ARG A 37 -1.84 6.21 0.75
CA ARG A 37 -1.65 5.31 1.89
C ARG A 37 -2.32 3.95 1.65
N GLN A 38 -3.57 3.95 1.19
CA GLN A 38 -4.31 2.73 0.88
C GLN A 38 -3.68 1.94 -0.28
N VAL A 39 -3.06 2.61 -1.26
CA VAL A 39 -2.25 1.97 -2.30
C VAL A 39 -1.11 1.17 -1.68
N VAL A 40 -0.32 1.78 -0.80
CA VAL A 40 0.84 1.12 -0.19
C VAL A 40 0.39 -0.04 0.73
N GLU A 41 -0.68 0.16 1.51
CA GLU A 41 -1.26 -0.90 2.35
C GLU A 41 -1.83 -2.04 1.48
N GLY A 42 -2.50 -1.74 0.38
CA GLY A 42 -3.05 -2.72 -0.56
C GLY A 42 -1.99 -3.55 -1.25
N ILE A 43 -0.85 -2.96 -1.65
CA ILE A 43 0.32 -3.71 -2.17
C ILE A 43 0.79 -4.72 -1.13
N ALA A 44 0.88 -4.31 0.14
CA ALA A 44 1.32 -5.20 1.21
C ALA A 44 0.34 -6.34 1.48
N ILE A 45 -0.96 -6.05 1.52
CA ILE A 45 -1.99 -7.09 1.72
C ILE A 45 -2.01 -8.07 0.54
N ALA A 46 -1.93 -7.58 -0.70
CA ALA A 46 -1.87 -8.44 -1.88
C ALA A 46 -0.67 -9.41 -1.81
N ALA A 47 0.50 -8.90 -1.42
CA ALA A 47 1.70 -9.72 -1.22
C ALA A 47 1.52 -10.77 -0.11
N LEU A 48 0.94 -10.39 1.03
CA LEU A 48 0.70 -11.31 2.15
C LEU A 48 -0.35 -12.38 1.83
N CYS A 49 -1.35 -12.05 1.01
CA CYS A 49 -2.35 -13.00 0.51
C CYS A 49 -1.83 -13.91 -0.61
N SER A 50 -0.59 -13.72 -1.08
CA SER A 50 -0.12 -14.38 -2.32
C SER A 50 0.41 -15.80 -2.14
N THR A 51 0.32 -16.37 -0.93
CA THR A 51 0.86 -17.69 -0.55
C THR A 51 -0.04 -18.43 0.46
N ASP A 52 0.11 -19.76 0.56
CA ASP A 52 -0.46 -20.61 1.62
C ASP A 52 0.51 -20.90 2.78
N GLU A 53 1.72 -20.34 2.72
CA GLU A 53 2.68 -20.47 3.80
C GLU A 53 2.23 -19.72 5.06
N LEU A 54 2.63 -20.23 6.23
CA LEU A 54 2.40 -19.54 7.51
C LEU A 54 3.28 -18.29 7.58
N LEU A 55 2.67 -17.12 7.68
CA LEU A 55 3.34 -15.84 7.79
C LEU A 55 3.26 -15.31 9.22
N ILE A 56 4.27 -14.56 9.64
CA ILE A 56 4.22 -13.82 10.90
C ILE A 56 3.16 -12.72 10.77
N ILE A 57 2.06 -12.85 11.50
CA ILE A 57 0.97 -11.85 11.52
C ILE A 57 1.04 -10.94 12.75
N GLU A 58 1.75 -11.35 13.80
CA GLU A 58 1.93 -10.54 15.00
C GLU A 58 3.28 -10.88 15.66
N PRO A 59 4.21 -9.92 15.79
CA PRO A 59 5.40 -10.11 16.59
C PRO A 59 5.03 -10.03 18.08
N LYS A 60 5.36 -11.07 18.85
CA LYS A 60 5.04 -11.13 20.30
C LYS A 60 6.24 -11.61 21.11
N LYS A 61 6.41 -11.05 22.32
CA LYS A 61 7.38 -11.57 23.30
C LYS A 61 6.95 -12.98 23.71
N GLY A 62 7.79 -13.97 23.45
CA GLY A 62 7.49 -15.40 23.67
C GLY A 62 7.26 -16.23 22.39
N GLY A 63 7.26 -15.59 21.22
CA GLY A 63 7.17 -16.26 19.92
C GLY A 63 6.18 -15.55 19.00
N PRO A 64 6.48 -15.41 17.69
CA PRO A 64 5.58 -14.76 16.75
C PRO A 64 4.31 -15.58 16.56
N VAL A 65 3.17 -14.89 16.41
CA VAL A 65 1.95 -15.54 15.93
C VAL A 65 2.08 -15.71 14.42
N THR A 66 1.94 -16.94 13.96
CA THR A 66 1.96 -17.27 12.54
C THR A 66 0.63 -17.84 12.07
N ALA A 67 0.22 -17.49 10.85
CA ALA A 67 -1.01 -17.99 10.24
C ALA A 67 -0.95 -17.85 8.72
N ARG A 68 -1.85 -18.53 8.01
CA ARG A 68 -2.18 -18.17 6.62
C ARG A 68 -2.88 -16.83 6.64
N TYR A 69 -2.25 -15.83 6.03
CA TYR A 69 -2.73 -14.45 6.11
C TYR A 69 -4.14 -14.30 5.54
N TRP A 70 -4.39 -14.90 4.38
CA TRP A 70 -5.65 -14.76 3.65
C TRP A 70 -6.85 -15.36 4.43
N GLU A 71 -6.66 -16.47 5.16
CA GLU A 71 -7.71 -17.07 6.00
C GLU A 71 -8.09 -16.14 7.16
N LYS A 72 -7.10 -15.47 7.75
CA LYS A 72 -7.34 -14.49 8.83
C LYS A 72 -8.01 -13.22 8.32
N LEU A 73 -7.63 -12.78 7.13
CA LEU A 73 -8.25 -11.63 6.48
C LEU A 73 -9.72 -11.92 6.14
N GLU A 74 -10.01 -13.10 5.57
CA GLU A 74 -11.39 -13.55 5.30
C GLU A 74 -12.23 -13.64 6.57
N ALA A 75 -11.63 -14.10 7.67
CA ALA A 75 -12.29 -14.18 8.98
C ALA A 75 -12.43 -12.83 9.71
N GLY A 76 -11.98 -11.71 9.13
CA GLY A 76 -12.06 -10.38 9.74
C GLY A 76 -11.14 -10.19 10.96
N ASP A 77 -10.03 -10.91 11.02
CA ASP A 77 -9.08 -10.83 12.13
C ASP A 77 -8.43 -9.44 12.21
N SER A 78 -8.47 -8.80 13.38
CA SER A 78 -7.96 -7.44 13.58
C SER A 78 -6.46 -7.32 13.32
N ARG A 79 -5.72 -8.43 13.38
CA ARG A 79 -4.30 -8.46 13.02
C ARG A 79 -4.07 -8.24 11.54
N THR A 80 -5.06 -8.44 10.68
CA THR A 80 -4.94 -8.24 9.23
C THR A 80 -5.39 -6.86 8.75
N HIS A 81 -5.63 -5.91 9.65
CA HIS A 81 -5.94 -4.54 9.27
C HIS A 81 -4.80 -3.90 8.44
N GLY A 82 -5.16 -3.12 7.42
CA GLY A 82 -4.19 -2.58 6.45
C GLY A 82 -3.06 -1.75 7.03
N TYR A 83 -3.32 -1.02 8.13
CA TYR A 83 -2.27 -0.26 8.80
C TYR A 83 -1.19 -1.15 9.45
N LEU A 84 -1.40 -2.46 9.59
CA LEU A 84 -0.41 -3.43 10.07
C LEU A 84 0.35 -4.12 8.92
N ALA A 85 -0.25 -4.15 7.72
CA ALA A 85 0.19 -4.98 6.60
C ALA A 85 1.66 -4.75 6.19
N LEU A 86 2.14 -3.50 6.14
CA LEU A 86 3.56 -3.27 5.79
C LEU A 86 4.54 -3.76 6.85
N GLY A 87 4.17 -3.70 8.13
CA GLY A 87 4.99 -4.27 9.19
C GLY A 87 5.12 -5.77 9.01
N GLN A 88 3.99 -6.43 8.74
CA GLN A 88 3.94 -7.87 8.47
C GLN A 88 4.69 -8.24 7.19
N LEU A 89 4.53 -7.49 6.09
CA LEU A 89 5.30 -7.72 4.87
C LEU A 89 6.79 -7.60 5.14
N SER A 90 7.22 -6.61 5.93
CA SER A 90 8.63 -6.46 6.30
C SER A 90 9.18 -7.66 7.06
N GLN A 91 8.39 -8.25 7.97
CA GLN A 91 8.78 -9.47 8.71
C GLN A 91 8.85 -10.71 7.81
N ASN A 92 8.08 -10.73 6.73
CA ASN A 92 7.95 -11.90 5.85
C ASN A 92 8.63 -11.71 4.49
N ALA A 93 9.32 -10.58 4.25
CA ALA A 93 9.79 -10.19 2.92
C ALA A 93 10.72 -11.25 2.30
N ALA A 94 11.69 -11.74 3.06
CA ALA A 94 12.62 -12.77 2.59
C ALA A 94 11.91 -14.09 2.26
N LYS A 95 10.99 -14.52 3.14
CA LYS A 95 10.18 -15.73 2.94
C LYS A 95 9.31 -15.66 1.69
N LEU A 96 8.71 -14.50 1.45
CA LEU A 96 7.91 -14.21 0.26
C LEU A 96 8.78 -13.89 -0.97
N GLY A 97 10.11 -13.83 -0.81
CA GLY A 97 11.12 -13.51 -1.82
C GLY A 97 10.99 -12.09 -2.41
N PHE A 98 10.49 -11.13 -1.63
CA PHE A 98 10.52 -9.72 -1.98
C PHE A 98 11.86 -9.09 -1.61
N ASN A 99 12.31 -8.14 -2.42
CA ASN A 99 13.49 -7.36 -2.12
C ASN A 99 13.25 -6.50 -0.86
N VAL A 100 14.09 -6.68 0.16
CA VAL A 100 13.94 -6.01 1.46
C VAL A 100 14.01 -4.49 1.35
N ASP A 101 14.86 -3.95 0.47
CA ASP A 101 14.99 -2.51 0.29
C ASP A 101 13.77 -1.92 -0.43
N ALA A 102 13.15 -2.66 -1.36
CA ALA A 102 11.86 -2.27 -1.92
C ALA A 102 10.77 -2.18 -0.84
N VAL A 103 10.73 -3.14 0.11
CA VAL A 103 9.79 -3.11 1.24
C VAL A 103 10.09 -1.95 2.20
N LYS A 104 11.37 -1.62 2.44
CA LYS A 104 11.74 -0.41 3.20
C LYS A 104 11.27 0.87 2.52
N ARG A 105 11.38 0.98 1.19
CA ARG A 105 10.87 2.14 0.43
C ARG A 105 9.35 2.26 0.55
N LEU A 106 8.60 1.16 0.48
CA LEU A 106 7.15 1.17 0.75
C LEU A 106 6.85 1.61 2.18
N THR A 107 7.63 1.16 3.16
CA THR A 107 7.47 1.57 4.57
C THR A 107 7.71 3.08 4.75
N ALA A 108 8.72 3.63 4.09
CA ALA A 108 8.96 5.07 4.07
C ALA A 108 7.80 5.83 3.39
N ALA A 109 7.27 5.33 2.27
CA ALA A 109 6.12 5.92 1.59
C ALA A 109 4.88 5.93 2.48
N LYS A 110 4.56 4.84 3.20
CA LYS A 110 3.46 4.85 4.18
C LYS A 110 3.66 5.89 5.26
N ARG A 111 4.87 6.03 5.81
CA ARG A 111 5.16 7.03 6.85
C ARG A 111 4.92 8.45 6.33
N HIS A 112 5.32 8.73 5.09
CA HIS A 112 5.00 9.99 4.41
C HIS A 112 3.48 10.19 4.29
N TYR A 113 2.76 9.18 3.78
CA TYR A 113 1.32 9.28 3.56
C TYR A 113 0.47 9.27 4.84
N ASN A 114 0.99 8.83 5.99
CA ASN A 114 0.30 8.95 7.28
C ASN A 114 -0.09 10.40 7.60
N GLY A 115 0.72 11.38 7.22
CA GLY A 115 0.43 12.80 7.44
C GLY A 115 -0.84 13.30 6.73
N PHE A 116 -1.27 12.61 5.68
CA PHE A 116 -2.46 12.96 4.89
C PHE A 116 -3.76 12.39 5.47
N SER A 117 -3.65 11.39 6.35
CA SER A 117 -4.80 10.69 6.95
C SER A 117 -5.28 11.29 8.27
N HIS A 118 -4.54 12.23 8.86
CA HIS A 118 -4.82 12.77 10.19
C HIS A 118 -5.08 14.27 10.14
N ALA A 119 -6.01 14.74 10.98
CA ALA A 119 -6.16 16.15 11.26
C ALA A 119 -4.94 16.64 12.05
N GLY A 120 -4.18 17.57 11.48
CA GLY A 120 -2.94 18.10 12.04
C GLY A 120 -2.40 19.31 11.27
N THR A 121 -1.23 19.79 11.64
CA THR A 121 -0.61 21.00 11.05
C THR A 121 -0.45 20.89 9.54
N PHE A 122 -0.01 19.74 9.02
CA PHE A 122 0.06 19.48 7.59
C PHE A 122 -1.31 19.62 6.90
N SER A 123 -2.37 19.09 7.53
CA SER A 123 -3.72 19.17 6.96
C SER A 123 -4.27 20.60 6.88
N ILE A 124 -3.86 21.48 7.80
CA ILE A 124 -4.18 22.91 7.75
C ILE A 124 -3.32 23.62 6.70
N ALA A 125 -2.01 23.37 6.68
CA ALA A 125 -1.10 23.91 5.68
C ALA A 125 -1.53 23.55 4.24
N ALA A 126 -2.10 22.36 4.06
CA ALA A 126 -2.66 21.91 2.79
C ALA A 126 -3.92 22.68 2.36
N ARG A 127 -4.52 23.52 3.21
CA ARG A 127 -5.75 24.30 2.93
C ARG A 127 -5.57 25.81 3.02
N VAL A 128 -4.42 26.30 3.40
CA VAL A 128 -4.13 27.76 3.47
C VAL A 128 -3.13 28.15 2.40
N ALA A 129 -3.21 29.37 1.90
CA ALA A 129 -2.18 29.91 1.01
C ALA A 129 -0.88 30.13 1.79
N LEU A 130 0.26 29.70 1.23
CA LEU A 130 1.56 29.92 1.89
C LEU A 130 2.12 31.33 1.64
N HIS A 131 1.76 31.95 0.50
CA HIS A 131 2.22 33.29 0.15
C HIS A 131 1.21 34.41 0.46
N GLU A 132 -0.01 34.07 0.87
CA GLU A 132 -1.05 35.03 1.19
C GLU A 132 -1.61 34.74 2.60
N PRO A 133 -1.00 35.32 3.65
CA PRO A 133 -1.44 35.11 5.02
C PRO A 133 -2.92 35.45 5.20
N GLY A 134 -3.66 34.58 5.88
CA GLY A 134 -5.10 34.75 6.13
C GLY A 134 -6.03 34.13 5.08
N THR A 135 -5.50 33.69 3.94
CA THR A 135 -6.30 33.08 2.88
C THR A 135 -6.39 31.56 3.05
N ALA A 136 -7.63 31.07 3.15
CA ALA A 136 -7.94 29.65 3.27
C ALA A 136 -8.83 29.19 2.10
N PHE A 137 -8.64 27.94 1.68
CA PHE A 137 -9.34 27.34 0.55
C PHE A 137 -10.39 26.33 1.02
N VAL A 138 -11.56 26.41 0.40
CA VAL A 138 -12.61 25.38 0.50
C VAL A 138 -12.72 24.69 -0.85
N GLY A 139 -12.79 23.36 -0.84
CA GLY A 139 -12.89 22.60 -2.09
C GLY A 139 -11.54 22.21 -2.68
N GLY A 140 -11.48 22.11 -4.01
CA GLY A 140 -10.25 21.87 -4.75
C GLY A 140 -9.55 23.20 -5.00
N HIS A 141 -8.23 23.27 -4.76
CA HIS A 141 -7.47 24.48 -4.96
C HIS A 141 -6.03 24.17 -5.41
N PHE A 142 -5.38 25.19 -5.95
CA PHE A 142 -3.97 25.17 -6.31
C PHE A 142 -3.28 26.37 -5.66
N ASP A 143 -2.09 26.13 -5.11
CA ASP A 143 -1.22 27.16 -4.57
C ASP A 143 0.17 26.96 -5.17
N GLU A 144 0.63 27.94 -5.95
CA GLU A 144 1.92 27.88 -6.64
C GLU A 144 3.10 27.70 -5.67
N ALA A 145 2.97 28.21 -4.44
CA ALA A 145 3.94 28.01 -3.38
C ALA A 145 4.23 26.53 -3.08
N LYS A 146 3.25 25.66 -3.36
CA LYS A 146 3.29 24.22 -3.09
C LYS A 146 3.68 23.40 -4.32
N LEU A 147 4.06 24.04 -5.43
CA LEU A 147 4.34 23.38 -6.71
C LEU A 147 5.36 22.25 -6.61
N ASN A 148 6.41 22.41 -5.80
CA ASN A 148 7.41 21.37 -5.58
C ASN A 148 6.81 20.13 -4.89
N GLY A 149 5.90 20.32 -3.95
CA GLY A 149 5.15 19.24 -3.31
C GLY A 149 4.27 18.49 -4.30
N TYR A 150 3.52 19.21 -5.14
CA TYR A 150 2.69 18.57 -6.17
C TYR A 150 3.53 17.77 -7.18
N ARG A 151 4.68 18.31 -7.60
CA ARG A 151 5.62 17.60 -8.48
C ARG A 151 6.18 16.34 -7.82
N ALA A 152 6.53 16.40 -6.54
CA ALA A 152 6.98 15.22 -5.79
C ALA A 152 5.90 14.14 -5.77
N GLU A 153 4.65 14.51 -5.47
CA GLU A 153 3.51 13.59 -5.46
C GLU A 153 3.25 12.93 -6.83
N LEU A 154 3.37 13.68 -7.93
CA LEU A 154 3.26 13.11 -9.28
C LEU A 154 4.41 12.16 -9.59
N ARG A 155 5.65 12.48 -9.19
CA ARG A 155 6.80 11.60 -9.38
C ARG A 155 6.66 10.29 -8.62
N GLU A 156 6.13 10.31 -7.40
CA GLU A 156 5.86 9.08 -6.63
C GLU A 156 4.87 8.17 -7.35
N ARG A 157 3.79 8.73 -7.92
CA ARG A 157 2.80 7.97 -8.71
C ARG A 157 3.41 7.39 -9.98
N ILE A 158 4.17 8.19 -10.73
CA ILE A 158 4.86 7.74 -11.95
C ILE A 158 5.85 6.62 -11.61
N GLY A 159 6.67 6.81 -10.57
CA GLY A 159 7.64 5.83 -10.12
C GLY A 159 6.98 4.52 -9.69
N LEU A 160 5.86 4.61 -8.97
CA LEU A 160 5.07 3.44 -8.59
C LEU A 160 4.51 2.72 -9.82
N CYS A 161 3.90 3.44 -10.77
CA CYS A 161 3.40 2.85 -12.02
C CYS A 161 4.51 2.15 -12.82
N GLY A 162 5.76 2.63 -12.74
CA GLY A 162 6.92 1.98 -13.36
C GLY A 162 7.25 0.61 -12.77
N VAL A 163 6.91 0.34 -11.50
CA VAL A 163 7.23 -0.93 -10.83
C VAL A 163 6.03 -1.87 -10.66
N LEU A 164 4.80 -1.35 -10.74
CA LEU A 164 3.57 -2.16 -10.59
C LEU A 164 3.50 -3.36 -11.55
N PRO A 165 3.87 -3.28 -12.84
CA PRO A 165 3.82 -4.45 -13.72
C PRO A 165 4.69 -5.62 -13.25
N ALA A 166 5.89 -5.33 -12.70
CA ALA A 166 6.76 -6.36 -12.16
C ALA A 166 6.18 -6.98 -10.89
N PHE A 167 5.59 -6.15 -10.03
CA PHE A 167 4.86 -6.62 -8.85
C PHE A 167 3.69 -7.52 -9.24
N MET A 168 2.85 -7.11 -10.20
CA MET A 168 1.70 -7.90 -10.67
C MET A 168 2.14 -9.25 -11.26
N ARG A 169 3.21 -9.28 -12.06
CA ARG A 169 3.78 -10.55 -12.56
C ARG A 169 4.23 -11.46 -11.43
N ARG A 170 4.84 -10.91 -10.37
CA ARG A 170 5.26 -11.67 -9.20
C ARG A 170 4.05 -12.26 -8.45
N ILE A 171 3.01 -11.47 -8.22
CA ILE A 171 1.78 -11.97 -7.58
C ILE A 171 1.13 -13.05 -8.46
N LEU A 172 1.04 -12.84 -9.77
CA LEU A 172 0.49 -13.86 -10.67
C LEU A 172 1.28 -15.18 -10.62
N ALA A 173 2.61 -15.09 -10.63
CA ALA A 173 3.48 -16.26 -10.55
C ALA A 173 3.32 -17.05 -9.24
N SER A 174 3.03 -16.39 -8.11
CA SER A 174 2.81 -17.08 -6.83
C SER A 174 1.41 -17.69 -6.69
N LEU A 175 0.46 -17.23 -7.51
CA LEU A 175 -0.92 -17.73 -7.52
C LEU A 175 -1.12 -18.91 -8.48
N THR A 176 -0.22 -19.08 -9.46
CA THR A 176 -0.28 -20.17 -10.43
C THR A 176 0.36 -21.41 -9.81
N PRO A 177 -0.34 -22.56 -9.72
CA PRO A 177 0.27 -23.79 -9.20
C PRO A 177 1.49 -24.18 -10.05
N ASP A 178 2.59 -24.59 -9.41
CA ASP A 178 3.72 -25.21 -10.13
C ASP A 178 3.26 -26.58 -10.67
N PRO A 179 3.21 -26.78 -12.00
CA PRO A 179 2.84 -28.08 -12.58
C PRO A 179 3.77 -29.21 -12.11
N ARG A 180 5.00 -28.90 -11.72
CA ARG A 180 5.99 -29.88 -11.25
C ARG A 180 5.75 -30.32 -9.81
N ALA A 181 5.14 -29.47 -8.98
CA ALA A 181 4.76 -29.83 -7.62
C ALA A 181 3.54 -30.78 -7.61
N ALA A 182 2.66 -30.69 -8.61
CA ALA A 182 1.52 -31.60 -8.77
C ALA A 182 1.94 -33.03 -9.17
N LEU A 183 3.12 -33.20 -9.78
CA LEU A 183 3.69 -34.49 -10.17
C LEU A 183 4.51 -35.17 -9.05
N ALA A 184 4.70 -34.49 -7.91
CA ALA A 184 5.52 -34.97 -6.80
C ALA A 184 4.71 -35.66 -5.69
N VAL A 185 3.42 -35.95 -5.91
CA VAL A 185 2.62 -36.76 -4.99
C VAL A 185 2.91 -38.25 -5.27
N PRO A 186 3.54 -39.00 -4.34
CA PRO A 186 3.63 -40.45 -4.47
C PRO A 186 2.23 -41.05 -4.31
N ALA A 187 1.93 -42.07 -5.11
CA ALA A 187 0.73 -42.89 -5.00
C ALA A 187 0.68 -43.65 -3.66
#